data_AF-A0A2T3M5V3-F1
#
_entry.id   AF-A0A2T3M5V3-F1
#
_cell.length_a   1.000
_cell.length_b   1.000
_cell.length_c   1.000
_cell.angle_alpha   90.00
_cell.angle_beta   90.00
_cell.angle_gamma   90.00
#
_symmetry.space_group_name_H-M   'P 1'
#
loop_
_entity.id
_entity.type
_entity.pdbx_description
1 polymer ?
#
loop_
_entity_poly.entity_id
_entity_poly.type
_entity_poly.pdbx_seq_one_letter_code
_entity_poly.pdbx_strand_id
1 'polypeptide(L)'
;TGTGKTVMIRKLLRWIRDRGDKAVIYDKGCTFVSRFYNPATDYILNPFDERSVNWSIWNDANDISDYENLAAALVPHTGNGDPFWIEASRTIFTNTAYKMAQDNEPCTMERLLELILKAPLSTLAAYLDGTESTSLVSEKSQKTAISIKSVLAAYIKSLRYMEGLDKPDENGQVRPAFSINNWVQDDDEKGFLYLTSNAQQHTSLRPLISMWLSTASTAILSLDENPDRRIWIITDELPSLHQLPDLASTLAEVRKHGGCYLIGFQSYAQFVKIYGQHAADEMVDLLNTRFYTRNPSHAMAKKSSDDLGEQELEISKEQYSYGANSVRDGISLGHQTITRPAVLPSEIMQLDDLQCWLRVFGNYPITKLKFKFDDMPAIARSFEKRHYQSSDQMKELDSLLTHYQLGALTALPEKDRQALLDIHKNQFEGDEDSQQEEETRMQKTISDKEQNDDQDIEKQKQREDIEMRAQLATPDHTEQALHDIDNTVIDAADIEL
;
A
#
# COMPACT_ATOMS: atom_id res chain seq x y z
N THR A 1 -8.26 -18.89 -8.88
CA THR A 1 -9.55 -18.36 -8.38
C THR A 1 -10.56 -19.48 -8.20
N GLY A 2 -11.47 -19.39 -7.22
CA GLY A 2 -12.57 -20.35 -7.05
C GLY A 2 -12.23 -21.66 -6.32
N THR A 3 -10.97 -21.89 -5.94
CA THR A 3 -10.50 -23.19 -5.41
C THR A 3 -10.83 -23.45 -3.94
N GLY A 4 -11.36 -22.46 -3.21
CA GLY A 4 -11.72 -22.59 -1.79
C GLY A 4 -10.89 -21.78 -0.80
N LYS A 5 -9.96 -20.93 -1.26
CA LYS A 5 -9.14 -20.03 -0.42
C LYS A 5 -9.99 -19.25 0.59
N THR A 6 -11.04 -18.57 0.14
CA THR A 6 -11.95 -17.81 1.01
C THR A 6 -12.63 -18.69 2.07
N VAL A 7 -13.02 -19.93 1.74
CA VAL A 7 -13.65 -20.87 2.70
C VAL A 7 -12.66 -21.26 3.80
N MET A 8 -11.40 -21.48 3.44
CA MET A 8 -10.32 -21.74 4.39
C MET A 8 -10.12 -20.54 5.33
N ILE A 9 -10.01 -19.33 4.77
CA ILE A 9 -9.82 -18.10 5.56
C ILE A 9 -11.00 -17.89 6.52
N ARG A 10 -12.26 -18.10 6.07
CA ARG A 10 -13.45 -18.01 6.94
C ARG A 10 -13.37 -18.94 8.15
N LYS A 11 -12.90 -20.18 7.97
CA LYS A 11 -12.73 -21.12 9.09
C LYS A 11 -11.67 -20.64 10.07
N LEU A 12 -10.54 -20.14 9.57
CA LEU A 12 -9.49 -19.58 10.41
C LEU A 12 -9.98 -18.36 11.19
N LEU A 13 -10.71 -17.44 10.54
CA LEU A 13 -11.26 -16.24 11.19
C LEU A 13 -12.21 -16.56 12.35
N ARG A 14 -13.00 -17.65 12.25
CA ARG A 14 -13.80 -18.11 13.39
C ARG A 14 -12.93 -18.51 14.57
N TRP A 15 -11.89 -19.31 14.33
CA TRP A 15 -10.99 -19.75 15.40
C TRP A 15 -10.22 -18.60 16.04
N ILE A 16 -9.79 -17.63 15.24
CA ILE A 16 -9.16 -16.39 15.74
C ILE A 16 -10.15 -15.64 16.64
N ARG A 17 -11.39 -15.46 16.18
CA ARG A 17 -12.44 -14.78 16.94
C ARG A 17 -12.77 -15.51 18.24
N ASP A 18 -12.96 -16.83 18.19
CA ASP A 18 -13.32 -17.66 19.35
C ASP A 18 -12.23 -17.64 20.43
N ARG A 19 -10.96 -17.48 20.01
CA ARG A 19 -9.82 -17.31 20.93
C ARG A 19 -9.69 -15.88 21.48
N GLY A 20 -10.34 -14.90 20.85
CA GLY A 20 -10.21 -13.49 21.19
C GLY A 20 -8.92 -12.85 20.68
N ASP A 21 -8.23 -13.48 19.72
CA ASP A 21 -7.01 -12.94 19.11
C ASP A 21 -7.35 -11.71 18.23
N LYS A 22 -6.43 -10.74 18.14
CA LYS A 22 -6.54 -9.60 17.20
C LYS A 22 -6.21 -10.05 15.78
N ALA A 23 -6.84 -9.42 14.77
CA ALA A 23 -6.47 -9.63 13.38
C ALA A 23 -6.60 -8.39 12.50
N VAL A 24 -5.57 -8.09 11.71
CA VAL A 24 -5.62 -7.18 10.58
C VAL A 24 -5.96 -7.99 9.33
N ILE A 25 -7.06 -7.64 8.66
CA ILE A 25 -7.60 -8.38 7.52
C ILE A 25 -7.61 -7.47 6.31
N TYR A 26 -6.73 -7.76 5.36
CA TYR A 26 -6.81 -7.17 4.04
C TYR A 26 -7.82 -7.95 3.17
N ASP A 27 -8.93 -7.26 2.85
CA ASP A 27 -10.10 -7.82 2.18
C ASP A 27 -10.39 -7.09 0.87
N LYS A 28 -9.79 -7.58 -0.22
CA LYS A 28 -10.10 -7.12 -1.58
C LYS A 28 -11.49 -7.66 -1.97
N GLY A 29 -12.48 -6.77 -2.01
CA GLY A 29 -13.87 -7.08 -2.37
C GLY A 29 -14.86 -7.10 -1.21
N CYS A 30 -14.45 -6.73 0.00
CA CYS A 30 -15.33 -6.63 1.18
C CYS A 30 -16.10 -7.93 1.48
N THR A 31 -15.44 -9.07 1.31
CA THR A 31 -16.03 -10.41 1.47
C THR A 31 -16.22 -10.78 2.93
N PHE A 32 -15.25 -10.45 3.80
CA PHE A 32 -15.23 -10.85 5.20
C PHE A 32 -16.02 -9.91 6.09
N VAL A 33 -16.05 -8.60 5.78
CA VAL A 33 -16.84 -7.60 6.51
C VAL A 33 -18.30 -8.06 6.66
N SER A 34 -18.95 -8.44 5.55
CA SER A 34 -20.35 -8.86 5.58
C SER A 34 -20.66 -10.08 6.46
N ARG A 35 -19.64 -10.86 6.82
CA ARG A 35 -19.77 -12.16 7.52
C ARG A 35 -19.29 -12.13 8.96
N PHE A 36 -18.40 -11.20 9.32
CA PHE A 36 -17.71 -11.19 10.61
C PHE A 36 -17.68 -9.84 11.33
N TYR A 37 -18.06 -8.75 10.66
CA TYR A 37 -17.94 -7.41 11.23
C TYR A 37 -18.84 -7.24 12.46
N ASN A 38 -18.22 -6.86 13.57
CA ASN A 38 -18.87 -6.52 14.82
C ASN A 38 -18.53 -5.06 15.19
N PRO A 39 -19.48 -4.11 15.08
CA PRO A 39 -19.21 -2.69 15.34
C PRO A 39 -18.79 -2.37 16.78
N ALA A 40 -18.98 -3.29 17.73
CA ALA A 40 -18.56 -3.11 19.11
C ALA A 40 -17.05 -3.33 19.35
N THR A 41 -16.37 -4.05 18.47
CA THR A 41 -14.96 -4.45 18.64
C THR A 41 -14.11 -4.26 17.39
N ASP A 42 -14.74 -4.10 16.23
CA ASP A 42 -14.04 -4.11 14.96
C ASP A 42 -14.00 -2.72 14.32
N TYR A 43 -12.91 -2.46 13.62
CA TYR A 43 -12.64 -1.19 12.97
C TYR A 43 -12.48 -1.39 11.47
N ILE A 44 -12.91 -0.41 10.68
CA ILE A 44 -12.76 -0.41 9.22
C ILE A 44 -11.89 0.78 8.83
N LEU A 45 -10.87 0.51 8.01
CA LEU A 45 -10.11 1.52 7.30
C LEU A 45 -10.44 1.42 5.82
N ASN A 46 -11.32 2.30 5.37
CA ASN A 46 -11.67 2.49 3.98
C ASN A 46 -12.31 3.88 3.83
N PRO A 47 -11.64 4.85 3.20
CA PRO A 47 -12.16 6.21 3.14
C PRO A 47 -13.51 6.31 2.42
N PHE A 48 -13.87 5.35 1.57
CA PHE A 48 -15.17 5.35 0.91
C PHE A 48 -16.26 4.63 1.69
N ASP A 49 -15.95 4.03 2.85
CA ASP A 49 -16.93 3.35 3.70
C ASP A 49 -17.42 4.27 4.83
N GLU A 50 -18.75 4.37 5.00
CA GLU A 50 -19.40 5.18 6.02
C GLU A 50 -19.04 4.75 7.44
N ARG A 51 -18.61 3.51 7.64
CA ARG A 51 -18.20 2.97 8.94
C ARG A 51 -16.71 3.17 9.24
N SER A 52 -15.98 3.83 8.34
CA SER A 52 -14.54 4.03 8.51
C SER A 52 -14.23 4.89 9.73
N VAL A 53 -13.21 4.47 10.48
CA VAL A 53 -12.68 5.26 11.59
C VAL A 53 -11.92 6.49 11.09
N ASN A 54 -11.73 7.47 11.97
CA ASN A 54 -10.94 8.66 11.67
C ASN A 54 -9.46 8.38 11.87
N TRP A 55 -8.80 7.91 10.81
CA TRP A 55 -7.36 7.74 10.79
C TRP A 55 -6.66 8.96 10.18
N SER A 56 -5.50 9.33 10.71
CA SER A 56 -4.61 10.33 10.13
C SER A 56 -3.15 9.89 10.26
N ILE A 57 -2.26 10.43 9.43
CA ILE A 57 -0.80 10.17 9.49
C ILE A 57 -0.29 10.44 10.91
N TRP A 58 -0.71 11.56 11.50
CA TRP A 58 -0.28 12.02 12.82
C TRP A 58 -0.87 11.19 13.98
N ASN A 59 -1.82 10.30 13.71
CA ASN A 59 -2.28 9.36 14.73
C ASN A 59 -1.28 8.21 14.93
N ASP A 60 -0.46 7.90 13.92
CA ASP A 60 0.48 6.75 13.92
C ASP A 60 1.94 7.15 13.76
N ALA A 61 2.27 8.44 13.70
CA ALA A 61 3.64 8.91 13.60
C ALA A 61 3.93 10.03 14.60
N ASN A 62 4.93 9.80 15.46
CA ASN A 62 5.37 10.77 16.47
C ASN A 62 6.79 11.25 16.17
N ASP A 63 7.71 10.31 15.96
CA ASP A 63 9.11 10.59 15.69
C ASP A 63 9.39 10.57 14.18
N ILE A 64 10.45 11.25 13.74
CA ILE A 64 10.79 11.35 12.31
C ILE A 64 10.91 9.98 11.62
N SER A 65 11.41 8.96 12.33
CA SER A 65 11.49 7.59 11.83
C SER A 65 10.13 6.95 11.53
N ASP A 66 9.07 7.33 12.25
CA ASP A 66 7.72 6.86 11.95
C ASP A 66 7.24 7.42 10.62
N TYR A 67 7.50 8.70 10.36
CA TYR A 67 7.19 9.35 9.08
C TYR A 67 8.00 8.74 7.92
N GLU A 68 9.26 8.39 8.14
CA GLU A 68 10.08 7.67 7.16
C GLU A 68 9.48 6.30 6.82
N ASN A 69 9.04 5.53 7.83
CA ASN A 69 8.39 4.25 7.64
C ASN A 69 7.07 4.38 6.84
N LEU A 70 6.25 5.39 7.17
CA LEU A 70 5.03 5.69 6.42
C LEU A 70 5.34 6.08 4.97
N ALA A 71 6.36 6.92 4.76
CA ALA A 71 6.79 7.35 3.43
C ALA A 71 7.27 6.16 2.57
N ALA A 72 8.05 5.26 3.17
CA ALA A 72 8.56 4.08 2.50
C ALA A 72 7.44 3.15 2.01
N ALA A 73 6.38 3.01 2.80
CA ALA A 73 5.23 2.19 2.45
C ALA A 73 4.26 2.87 1.46
N LEU A 74 4.12 4.20 1.56
CA LEU A 74 3.27 4.99 0.67
C LEU A 74 3.87 5.12 -0.74
N VAL A 75 5.19 5.33 -0.82
CA VAL A 75 5.96 5.47 -2.07
C VAL A 75 6.88 4.24 -2.21
N PRO A 76 6.40 3.11 -2.76
CA PRO A 76 7.18 1.89 -2.86
C PRO A 76 8.33 2.01 -3.86
N HIS A 77 9.36 1.20 -3.68
CA HIS A 77 10.37 1.01 -4.71
C HIS A 77 9.75 0.33 -5.93
N THR A 78 9.78 0.99 -7.10
CA THR A 78 9.25 0.43 -8.35
C THR A 78 10.35 0.22 -9.38
N GLY A 79 10.59 -1.05 -9.73
CA GLY A 79 11.43 -1.45 -10.87
C GLY A 79 12.91 -1.10 -10.75
N ASN A 80 13.59 -1.04 -11.90
CA ASN A 80 15.02 -0.71 -12.01
C ASN A 80 15.27 0.79 -12.28
N GLY A 81 14.31 1.65 -11.93
CA GLY A 81 14.43 3.10 -12.08
C GLY A 81 15.49 3.69 -11.15
N ASP A 82 15.88 4.94 -11.40
CA ASP A 82 16.83 5.65 -10.52
C ASP A 82 16.21 5.84 -9.12
N PRO A 83 16.79 5.24 -8.06
CA PRO A 83 16.25 5.33 -6.69
C PRO A 83 16.14 6.77 -6.19
N PHE A 84 16.94 7.70 -6.73
CA PHE A 84 16.95 9.10 -6.33
C PHE A 84 15.55 9.73 -6.30
N TRP A 85 14.71 9.46 -7.31
CA TRP A 85 13.38 10.09 -7.40
C TRP A 85 12.42 9.60 -6.32
N ILE A 86 12.52 8.33 -5.95
CA ILE A 86 11.69 7.70 -4.93
C ILE A 86 12.13 8.19 -3.55
N GLU A 87 13.44 8.15 -3.27
CA GLU A 87 14.00 8.62 -2.00
C GLU A 87 13.76 10.11 -1.79
N ALA A 88 13.98 10.95 -2.81
CA ALA A 88 13.68 12.37 -2.71
C ALA A 88 12.19 12.65 -2.45
N SER A 89 11.29 11.86 -3.04
CA SER A 89 9.84 11.98 -2.80
C SER A 89 9.48 11.63 -1.37
N ARG A 90 10.06 10.54 -0.84
CA ARG A 90 9.89 10.12 0.56
C ARG A 90 10.40 11.18 1.51
N THR A 91 11.61 11.69 1.29
CA THR A 91 12.22 12.76 2.10
C THR A 91 11.37 14.02 2.15
N ILE A 92 10.83 14.49 1.01
CA ILE A 92 9.91 15.65 1.00
C ILE A 92 8.65 15.36 1.81
N PHE A 93 8.04 14.19 1.64
CA PHE A 93 6.84 13.82 2.38
C PHE A 93 7.10 13.76 3.90
N THR A 94 8.15 13.05 4.30
CA THR A 94 8.58 12.88 5.70
C THR A 94 8.78 14.24 6.37
N ASN A 95 9.66 15.08 5.81
CA ASN A 95 9.98 16.37 6.44
C ASN A 95 8.79 17.33 6.44
N THR A 96 7.93 17.29 5.40
CA THR A 96 6.72 18.12 5.39
C THR A 96 5.75 17.70 6.49
N ALA A 97 5.40 16.41 6.57
CA ALA A 97 4.45 15.88 7.54
C ALA A 97 4.97 16.01 8.98
N TYR A 98 6.26 15.76 9.20
CA TYR A 98 6.91 15.92 10.50
C TYR A 98 6.98 17.38 10.94
N LYS A 99 7.32 18.31 10.05
CA LYS A 99 7.34 19.74 10.39
C LYS A 99 5.94 20.29 10.67
N MET A 100 4.91 19.78 9.98
CA MET A 100 3.52 20.09 10.31
C MET A 100 3.15 19.66 11.73
N ALA A 101 3.67 18.54 12.23
CA ALA A 101 3.42 18.09 13.60
C ALA A 101 4.05 19.01 14.66
N GLN A 102 5.05 19.81 14.28
CA GLN A 102 5.78 20.71 15.15
C GLN A 102 5.34 22.17 15.03
N ASP A 103 4.61 22.52 13.98
CA ASP A 103 4.06 23.86 13.85
C ASP A 103 2.75 24.01 14.63
N ASN A 104 2.41 25.24 14.99
CA ASN A 104 1.21 25.54 15.79
C ASN A 104 -0.08 25.55 14.94
N GLU A 105 -0.06 24.95 13.76
CA GLU A 105 -1.18 24.93 12.82
C GLU A 105 -1.83 23.53 12.77
N PRO A 106 -3.11 23.43 12.38
CA PRO A 106 -3.78 22.14 12.29
C PRO A 106 -3.08 21.16 11.34
N CYS A 107 -2.90 19.93 11.80
CA CYS A 107 -2.42 18.81 11.01
C CYS A 107 -3.59 18.19 10.23
N THR A 108 -3.74 18.57 8.96
CA THR A 108 -4.79 18.04 8.08
C THR A 108 -4.21 17.51 6.77
N MET A 109 -4.86 16.50 6.19
CA MET A 109 -4.46 15.95 4.88
C MET A 109 -4.54 17.01 3.78
N GLU A 110 -5.56 17.87 3.85
CA GLU A 110 -5.73 19.00 2.92
C GLU A 110 -4.53 19.94 2.94
N ARG A 111 -4.08 20.36 4.13
CA ARG A 111 -2.91 21.24 4.29
C ARG A 111 -1.62 20.57 3.83
N LEU A 112 -1.44 19.28 4.14
CA LEU A 112 -0.28 18.51 3.67
C LEU A 112 -0.22 18.46 2.15
N LEU A 113 -1.35 18.13 1.51
CA LEU A 113 -1.47 18.11 0.05
C LEU A 113 -1.28 19.49 -0.56
N GLU A 114 -1.78 20.55 0.08
CA GLU A 114 -1.58 21.94 -0.36
C GLU A 114 -0.11 22.35 -0.35
N LEU A 115 0.61 22.09 0.75
CA LEU A 115 2.03 22.40 0.87
C LEU A 115 2.87 21.65 -0.17
N ILE A 116 2.60 20.35 -0.36
CA ILE A 116 3.38 19.53 -1.29
C ILE A 116 3.06 19.89 -2.74
N LEU A 117 1.77 20.00 -3.08
CA LEU A 117 1.33 20.07 -4.47
C LEU A 117 1.14 21.50 -4.94
N LYS A 118 0.47 22.36 -4.17
CA LYS A 118 0.07 23.69 -4.64
C LYS A 118 1.11 24.76 -4.34
N ALA A 119 1.80 24.67 -3.20
CA ALA A 119 2.71 25.73 -2.78
C ALA A 119 3.83 25.94 -3.82
N PRO A 120 4.15 27.21 -4.16
CA PRO A 120 5.31 27.54 -4.97
C PRO A 120 6.58 26.90 -4.39
N LEU A 121 7.55 26.60 -5.26
CA LEU A 121 8.80 25.96 -4.81
C LEU A 121 9.54 26.80 -3.77
N SER A 122 9.56 28.12 -3.89
CA SER A 122 10.11 29.03 -2.87
C SER A 122 9.40 28.90 -1.53
N THR A 123 8.06 28.86 -1.53
CA THR A 123 7.28 28.70 -0.31
C THR A 123 7.55 27.37 0.36
N LEU A 124 7.57 26.28 -0.42
CA LEU A 124 7.88 24.95 0.11
C LEU A 124 9.35 24.87 0.59
N ALA A 125 10.29 25.48 -0.12
CA ALA A 125 11.70 25.53 0.30
C ALA A 125 11.89 26.33 1.58
N ALA A 126 11.21 27.47 1.73
CA ALA A 126 11.20 28.25 2.96
C ALA A 126 10.54 27.48 4.10
N TYR A 127 9.41 26.80 3.83
CA TYR A 127 8.75 25.96 4.81
C TYR A 127 9.64 24.81 5.24
N LEU A 128 10.40 24.19 4.34
CA LEU A 128 11.31 23.08 4.65
C LEU A 128 12.70 23.54 5.11
N ASP A 129 12.93 24.84 5.28
CA ASP A 129 14.22 25.36 5.70
C ASP A 129 14.71 24.71 7.01
N GLY A 130 16.01 24.45 7.06
CA GLY A 130 16.65 23.67 8.13
C GLY A 130 16.52 22.14 8.01
N THR A 131 15.81 21.61 7.01
CA THR A 131 15.73 20.17 6.73
C THR A 131 16.60 19.76 5.54
N GLU A 132 16.84 18.46 5.37
CA GLU A 132 17.54 17.91 4.20
C GLU A 132 16.77 18.15 2.87
N SER A 133 15.44 18.30 2.94
CA SER A 133 14.59 18.52 1.78
C SER A 133 14.76 19.88 1.10
N THR A 134 15.31 20.89 1.79
CA THR A 134 15.47 22.26 1.24
C THR A 134 16.23 22.27 -0.08
N SER A 135 17.25 21.41 -0.19
CA SER A 135 18.05 21.29 -1.42
C SER A 135 17.26 20.67 -2.58
N LEU A 136 16.33 19.76 -2.28
CA LEU A 136 15.50 19.04 -3.25
C LEU A 136 14.40 19.91 -3.87
N VAL A 137 13.95 20.93 -3.14
CA VAL A 137 12.90 21.88 -3.57
C VAL A 137 13.44 23.26 -3.96
N SER A 138 14.77 23.39 -4.14
CA SER A 138 15.41 24.66 -4.46
C SER A 138 14.99 25.20 -5.84
N GLU A 139 14.80 26.53 -5.92
CA GLU A 139 14.56 27.23 -7.20
C GLU A 139 15.72 27.11 -8.19
N LYS A 140 16.94 26.79 -7.73
CA LYS A 140 18.08 26.53 -8.63
C LYS A 140 17.92 25.23 -9.43
N SER A 141 17.01 24.35 -9.00
CA SER A 141 16.76 23.04 -9.59
C SER A 141 15.27 22.80 -9.82
N GLN A 142 14.55 23.82 -10.30
CA GLN A 142 13.10 23.77 -10.54
C GLN A 142 12.64 22.52 -11.31
N LYS A 143 13.33 22.14 -12.39
CA LYS A 143 12.95 20.94 -13.17
C LYS A 143 13.00 19.66 -12.33
N THR A 144 14.07 19.48 -11.56
CA THR A 144 14.23 18.33 -10.66
C THR A 144 13.16 18.33 -9.57
N ALA A 145 12.89 19.48 -8.95
CA ALA A 145 11.87 19.60 -7.92
C ALA A 145 10.45 19.28 -8.47
N ILE A 146 10.14 19.72 -9.69
CA ILE A 146 8.90 19.38 -10.39
C ILE A 146 8.83 17.86 -10.63
N SER A 147 9.91 17.20 -11.07
CA SER A 147 9.94 15.73 -11.22
C SER A 147 9.63 15.01 -9.92
N ILE A 148 10.30 15.41 -8.83
CA ILE A 148 10.11 14.78 -7.51
C ILE A 148 8.66 14.97 -7.04
N LYS A 149 8.12 16.19 -7.14
CA LYS A 149 6.70 16.45 -6.82
C LYS A 149 5.74 15.60 -7.65
N SER A 150 6.07 15.35 -8.91
CA SER A 150 5.21 14.56 -9.81
C SER A 150 5.22 13.07 -9.45
N VAL A 151 6.38 12.51 -9.09
CA VAL A 151 6.48 11.15 -8.53
C VAL A 151 5.68 11.07 -7.22
N LEU A 152 5.87 12.02 -6.32
CA LEU A 152 5.15 12.06 -5.05
C LEU A 152 3.63 12.19 -5.25
N ALA A 153 3.18 13.06 -6.15
CA ALA A 153 1.78 13.26 -6.52
C ALA A 153 1.09 11.96 -6.97
N ALA A 154 1.81 11.09 -7.70
CA ALA A 154 1.27 9.81 -8.14
C ALA A 154 0.84 8.93 -6.95
N TYR A 155 1.55 8.96 -5.83
CA TYR A 155 1.29 8.11 -4.66
C TYR A 155 0.42 8.76 -3.58
N ILE A 156 0.66 10.04 -3.27
CA ILE A 156 -0.07 10.75 -2.20
C ILE A 156 -1.53 11.05 -2.55
N LYS A 157 -1.93 10.90 -3.83
CA LYS A 157 -3.32 11.10 -4.26
C LYS A 157 -4.33 10.26 -3.48
N SER A 158 -3.90 9.12 -2.93
CA SER A 158 -4.76 8.27 -2.09
C SER A 158 -5.14 8.92 -0.76
N LEU A 159 -4.31 9.84 -0.24
CA LEU A 159 -4.54 10.55 1.02
C LEU A 159 -5.71 11.54 0.94
N ARG A 160 -6.04 12.06 -0.25
CA ARG A 160 -7.17 13.00 -0.41
C ARG A 160 -8.50 12.39 0.03
N TYR A 161 -8.65 11.07 -0.15
CA TYR A 161 -9.92 10.39 0.13
C TYR A 161 -10.22 10.36 1.64
N MET A 162 -9.20 10.64 2.47
CA MET A 162 -9.33 10.79 3.91
C MET A 162 -10.08 12.06 4.33
N GLU A 163 -10.26 13.02 3.42
CA GLU A 163 -10.97 14.27 3.67
C GLU A 163 -12.30 14.03 4.39
N GLY A 164 -12.59 14.73 5.49
CA GLY A 164 -13.90 14.64 6.13
C GLY A 164 -14.12 13.40 6.98
N LEU A 165 -13.11 12.53 7.17
CA LEU A 165 -13.16 11.51 8.22
C LEU A 165 -13.04 12.10 9.63
N ASP A 166 -12.53 13.32 9.74
CA ASP A 166 -12.55 14.15 10.93
C ASP A 166 -13.95 14.71 11.26
N LYS A 167 -14.89 14.64 10.30
CA LYS A 167 -16.27 15.10 10.46
C LYS A 167 -17.18 13.96 10.94
N PRO A 168 -18.32 14.29 11.58
CA PRO A 168 -19.29 13.29 11.97
C PRO A 168 -19.80 12.44 10.79
N ASP A 169 -20.27 11.23 11.09
CA ASP A 169 -20.92 10.33 10.15
C ASP A 169 -22.30 10.86 9.68
N GLU A 170 -22.95 10.13 8.78
CA GLU A 170 -24.28 10.47 8.24
C GLU A 170 -25.37 10.62 9.32
N ASN A 171 -25.17 10.01 10.49
CA ASN A 171 -26.05 10.08 11.64
C ASN A 171 -25.66 11.17 12.65
N GLY A 172 -24.61 11.95 12.35
CA GLY A 172 -24.08 13.00 13.22
C GLY A 172 -23.22 12.48 14.37
N GLN A 173 -22.80 11.22 14.36
CA GLN A 173 -21.91 10.65 15.37
C GLN A 173 -20.44 10.95 15.03
N VAL A 174 -19.68 11.36 16.04
CA VAL A 174 -18.24 11.62 15.87
C VAL A 174 -17.53 10.29 15.62
N ARG A 175 -16.79 10.22 14.52
CA ARG A 175 -15.95 9.08 14.20
C ARG A 175 -14.79 9.01 15.20
N PRO A 176 -14.51 7.85 15.81
CA PRO A 176 -13.41 7.73 16.74
C PRO A 176 -12.08 7.98 16.01
N ALA A 177 -11.22 8.81 16.60
CA ALA A 177 -9.83 8.90 16.18
C ALA A 177 -9.16 7.55 16.38
N PHE A 178 -8.44 7.07 15.36
CA PHE A 178 -7.89 5.73 15.36
C PHE A 178 -6.40 5.75 14.99
N SER A 179 -5.63 4.99 15.77
CA SER A 179 -4.21 4.71 15.56
C SER A 179 -4.05 3.20 15.46
N ILE A 180 -3.45 2.75 14.36
CA ILE A 180 -3.10 1.34 14.16
C ILE A 180 -2.06 0.92 15.21
N ASN A 181 -1.08 1.78 15.48
CA ASN A 181 -0.03 1.52 16.46
C ASN A 181 -0.61 1.30 17.85
N ASN A 182 -1.44 2.23 18.34
CA ASN A 182 -2.05 2.12 19.67
C ASN A 182 -2.94 0.87 19.75
N TRP A 183 -3.76 0.60 18.73
CA TRP A 183 -4.62 -0.59 18.71
C TRP A 183 -3.81 -1.91 18.67
N VAL A 184 -2.70 -1.96 17.93
CA VAL A 184 -1.81 -3.13 17.89
C VAL A 184 -1.08 -3.30 19.23
N GLN A 185 -0.62 -2.21 19.84
CA GLN A 185 0.20 -2.24 21.05
C GLN A 185 -0.60 -2.49 22.34
N ASP A 186 -1.90 -2.18 22.33
CA ASP A 186 -2.78 -2.44 23.47
C ASP A 186 -3.21 -3.91 23.53
N ASP A 187 -2.75 -4.65 24.54
CA ASP A 187 -3.10 -6.07 24.74
C ASP A 187 -4.54 -6.29 25.25
N ASP A 188 -5.21 -5.26 25.77
CA ASP A 188 -6.61 -5.33 26.20
C ASP A 188 -7.58 -5.14 25.03
N GLU A 189 -7.13 -4.48 23.96
CA GLU A 189 -7.88 -4.35 22.71
C GLU A 189 -8.11 -5.71 22.04
N LYS A 190 -9.29 -5.84 21.42
CA LYS A 190 -9.72 -7.06 20.74
C LYS A 190 -10.44 -6.71 19.47
N GLY A 191 -10.59 -7.71 18.61
CA GLY A 191 -11.38 -7.59 17.41
C GLY A 191 -10.53 -7.51 16.15
N PHE A 192 -11.19 -7.19 15.04
CA PHE A 192 -10.58 -7.20 13.72
C PHE A 192 -10.48 -5.78 13.15
N LEU A 193 -9.33 -5.48 12.57
CA LEU A 193 -9.11 -4.29 11.74
C LEU A 193 -9.23 -4.68 10.27
N TYR A 194 -10.26 -4.17 9.59
CA TYR A 194 -10.51 -4.45 8.19
C TYR A 194 -9.90 -3.38 7.29
N LEU A 195 -8.92 -3.76 6.48
CA LEU A 195 -8.39 -2.95 5.39
C LEU A 195 -9.12 -3.35 4.12
N THR A 196 -10.14 -2.57 3.72
CA THR A 196 -11.03 -2.97 2.62
C THR A 196 -10.86 -2.09 1.39
N SER A 197 -11.05 -2.70 0.23
CA SER A 197 -11.27 -1.98 -1.03
C SER A 197 -12.26 -2.75 -1.89
N ASN A 198 -13.12 -2.06 -2.62
CA ASN A 198 -13.92 -2.68 -3.67
C ASN A 198 -13.17 -2.64 -5.01
N ALA A 199 -13.61 -3.43 -6.00
CA ALA A 199 -12.93 -3.55 -7.28
C ALA A 199 -12.75 -2.20 -8.01
N GLN A 200 -13.71 -1.27 -7.88
CA GLN A 200 -13.68 0.04 -8.53
C GLN A 200 -12.70 1.01 -7.89
N GLN A 201 -12.45 0.87 -6.59
CA GLN A 201 -11.65 1.82 -5.80
C GLN A 201 -10.26 1.29 -5.47
N HIS A 202 -10.03 -0.01 -5.67
CA HIS A 202 -8.81 -0.70 -5.27
C HIS A 202 -7.54 -0.02 -5.80
N THR A 203 -7.49 0.30 -7.09
CA THR A 203 -6.33 0.94 -7.72
C THR A 203 -6.00 2.30 -7.08
N SER A 204 -7.02 3.04 -6.68
CA SER A 204 -6.89 4.32 -5.97
C SER A 204 -6.47 4.18 -4.50
N LEU A 205 -6.89 3.12 -3.81
CA LEU A 205 -6.60 2.88 -2.39
C LEU A 205 -5.36 2.02 -2.14
N ARG A 206 -4.79 1.41 -3.18
CA ARG A 206 -3.64 0.50 -3.08
C ARG A 206 -2.47 1.09 -2.27
N PRO A 207 -2.01 2.34 -2.49
CA PRO A 207 -0.92 2.92 -1.69
C PRO A 207 -1.27 3.04 -0.21
N LEU A 208 -2.49 3.53 0.08
CA LEU A 208 -2.99 3.75 1.44
C LEU A 208 -3.14 2.44 2.22
N ILE A 209 -3.69 1.39 1.59
CA ILE A 209 -3.81 0.06 2.20
C ILE A 209 -2.43 -0.56 2.47
N SER A 210 -1.50 -0.38 1.54
CA SER A 210 -0.12 -0.87 1.70
C SER A 210 0.57 -0.17 2.87
N MET A 211 0.37 1.15 3.01
CA MET A 211 0.84 1.93 4.15
C MET A 211 0.26 1.41 5.47
N TRP A 212 -1.06 1.27 5.60
CA TRP A 212 -1.69 0.77 6.83
C TRP A 212 -1.23 -0.63 7.22
N LEU A 213 -1.05 -1.52 6.24
CA LEU A 213 -0.56 -2.88 6.49
C LEU A 213 0.90 -2.87 6.95
N SER A 214 1.73 -1.97 6.41
CA SER A 214 3.10 -1.76 6.86
C SER A 214 3.12 -1.20 8.29
N THR A 215 2.29 -0.19 8.58
CA THR A 215 2.15 0.38 9.94
C THR A 215 1.80 -0.70 10.96
N ALA A 216 0.81 -1.54 10.66
CA ALA A 216 0.45 -2.65 11.53
C ALA A 216 1.61 -3.64 11.74
N SER A 217 2.37 -3.93 10.69
CA SER A 217 3.50 -4.86 10.74
C SER A 217 4.63 -4.31 11.64
N THR A 218 5.00 -3.04 11.43
CA THR A 218 6.01 -2.35 12.24
C THR A 218 5.57 -2.25 13.70
N ALA A 219 4.30 -1.91 13.96
CA ALA A 219 3.75 -1.84 15.31
C ALA A 219 3.86 -3.16 16.07
N ILE A 220 3.69 -4.30 15.39
CA ILE A 220 3.88 -5.63 16.01
C ILE A 220 5.36 -5.85 16.36
N LEU A 221 6.30 -5.46 15.49
CA LEU A 221 7.74 -5.59 15.77
C LEU A 221 8.21 -4.73 16.94
N SER A 222 7.52 -3.62 17.22
CA SER A 222 7.82 -2.74 18.35
C SER A 222 7.33 -3.26 19.71
N LEU A 223 6.51 -4.31 19.74
CA LEU A 223 6.01 -4.89 20.98
C LEU A 223 7.11 -5.65 21.74
N ASP A 224 6.97 -5.79 23.06
CA ASP A 224 7.82 -6.72 23.82
C ASP A 224 7.55 -8.19 23.44
N GLU A 225 8.56 -9.04 23.62
CA GLU A 225 8.42 -10.48 23.39
C GLU A 225 7.34 -11.07 24.30
N ASN A 226 6.36 -11.75 23.69
CA ASN A 226 5.27 -12.37 24.42
C ASN A 226 4.86 -13.71 23.75
N PRO A 227 5.11 -14.86 24.39
CA PRO A 227 4.81 -16.16 23.81
C PRO A 227 3.32 -16.49 23.72
N ASP A 228 2.46 -15.79 24.46
CA ASP A 228 1.01 -16.01 24.51
C ASP A 228 0.24 -15.07 23.58
N ARG A 229 0.82 -13.92 23.20
CA ARG A 229 0.21 -12.94 22.29
C ARG A 229 0.07 -13.51 20.87
N ARG A 230 -1.10 -13.31 20.24
CA ARG A 230 -1.32 -13.61 18.83
C ARG A 230 -2.00 -12.43 18.14
N ILE A 231 -1.29 -11.83 17.18
CA ILE A 231 -1.83 -10.78 16.31
C ILE A 231 -1.71 -11.27 14.87
N TRP A 232 -2.85 -11.50 14.23
CA TRP A 232 -2.90 -12.06 12.90
C TRP A 232 -2.85 -10.98 11.82
N ILE A 233 -2.03 -11.18 10.80
CA ILE A 233 -2.08 -10.41 9.55
C ILE A 233 -2.53 -11.35 8.45
N ILE A 234 -3.75 -11.12 7.95
CA ILE A 234 -4.41 -11.97 6.96
C ILE A 234 -4.55 -11.19 5.67
N THR A 235 -3.91 -11.67 4.62
CA THR A 235 -3.97 -11.06 3.29
C THR A 235 -4.56 -12.08 2.33
N ASP A 236 -5.75 -11.81 1.80
CA ASP A 236 -6.36 -12.74 0.83
C ASP A 236 -5.54 -12.78 -0.47
N GLU A 237 -5.11 -11.62 -0.97
CA GLU A 237 -4.32 -11.51 -2.20
C GLU A 237 -3.20 -10.47 -2.05
N LEU A 238 -2.11 -10.84 -1.39
CA LEU A 238 -0.98 -9.93 -1.16
C LEU A 238 -0.42 -9.30 -2.45
N PRO A 239 -0.29 -10.03 -3.60
CA PRO A 239 0.19 -9.44 -4.85
C PRO A 239 -0.71 -8.37 -5.46
N SER A 240 -1.90 -8.14 -4.91
CA SER A 240 -2.74 -7.02 -5.35
C SER A 240 -2.33 -5.68 -4.71
N LEU A 241 -1.46 -5.70 -3.69
CA LEU A 241 -0.92 -4.52 -3.05
C LEU A 241 0.40 -4.06 -3.71
N HIS A 242 0.87 -2.89 -3.30
CA HIS A 242 2.25 -2.50 -3.60
C HIS A 242 3.24 -3.38 -2.84
N GLN A 243 4.50 -3.33 -3.24
CA GLN A 243 5.57 -3.97 -2.47
C GLN A 243 5.55 -3.38 -1.06
N LEU A 244 5.34 -4.22 -0.05
CA LEU A 244 5.49 -3.81 1.34
C LEU A 244 6.98 -3.74 1.67
N PRO A 245 7.48 -2.60 2.20
CA PRO A 245 8.85 -2.50 2.67
C PRO A 245 9.15 -3.56 3.71
N ASP A 246 10.35 -4.14 3.65
CA ASP A 246 10.88 -5.01 4.71
C ASP A 246 9.98 -6.19 5.12
N LEU A 247 9.11 -6.65 4.22
CA LEU A 247 8.20 -7.76 4.52
C LEU A 247 8.96 -9.06 4.83
N ALA A 248 10.07 -9.33 4.13
CA ALA A 248 10.86 -10.53 4.34
C ALA A 248 11.50 -10.57 5.74
N SER A 249 12.15 -9.48 6.16
CA SER A 249 12.71 -9.35 7.51
C SER A 249 11.60 -9.36 8.57
N THR A 250 10.48 -8.69 8.31
CA THR A 250 9.30 -8.72 9.19
C THR A 250 8.82 -10.16 9.42
N LEU A 251 8.64 -10.95 8.36
CA LEU A 251 8.20 -12.35 8.47
C LEU A 251 9.17 -13.22 9.29
N ALA A 252 10.47 -12.92 9.26
CA ALA A 252 11.48 -13.64 10.02
C ALA A 252 11.45 -13.31 11.51
N GLU A 253 11.18 -12.04 11.87
CA GLU A 253 11.30 -11.55 13.24
C GLU A 253 9.98 -11.53 14.02
N VAL A 254 8.85 -11.32 13.36
CA VAL A 254 7.55 -11.03 14.00
C VAL A 254 7.08 -12.11 14.97
N ARG A 255 7.56 -13.36 14.81
CA ARG A 255 7.14 -14.51 15.62
C ARG A 255 7.39 -14.31 17.12
N LYS A 256 8.51 -13.70 17.51
CA LYS A 256 8.86 -13.49 18.93
C LYS A 256 7.95 -12.46 19.62
N HIS A 257 7.35 -11.57 18.83
CA HIS A 257 6.41 -10.53 19.27
C HIS A 257 4.94 -10.98 19.22
N GLY A 258 4.67 -12.20 18.76
CA GLY A 258 3.32 -12.77 18.66
C GLY A 258 2.62 -12.58 17.31
N GLY A 259 3.28 -12.01 16.30
CA GLY A 259 2.69 -11.84 14.97
C GLY A 259 2.54 -13.17 14.21
N CYS A 260 1.42 -13.31 13.50
CA CYS A 260 1.06 -14.50 12.73
C CYS A 260 0.58 -14.10 11.33
N TYR A 261 1.31 -14.50 10.28
CA TYR A 261 0.94 -14.16 8.90
C TYR A 261 0.21 -15.30 8.20
N LEU A 262 -0.90 -14.96 7.54
CA LEU A 262 -1.51 -15.75 6.49
C LEU A 262 -1.43 -14.95 5.18
N ILE A 263 -0.63 -15.46 4.24
CA ILE A 263 -0.44 -14.84 2.94
C ILE A 263 -1.12 -15.69 1.87
N GLY A 264 -2.13 -15.11 1.23
CA GLY A 264 -2.77 -15.67 0.05
C GLY A 264 -2.23 -15.01 -1.22
N PHE A 265 -1.94 -15.83 -2.23
CA PHE A 265 -1.66 -15.39 -3.59
C PHE A 265 -2.12 -16.46 -4.59
N GLN A 266 -2.51 -16.03 -5.79
CA GLN A 266 -2.94 -16.96 -6.85
C GLN A 266 -1.79 -17.50 -7.68
N SER A 267 -0.73 -16.71 -7.85
CA SER A 267 0.39 -17.03 -8.73
C SER A 267 1.70 -16.64 -8.07
N TYR A 268 2.61 -17.61 -7.94
CA TYR A 268 3.96 -17.34 -7.46
C TYR A 268 4.72 -16.41 -8.42
N ALA A 269 4.42 -16.46 -9.73
CA ALA A 269 5.03 -15.53 -10.69
C ALA A 269 4.63 -14.07 -10.46
N GLN A 270 3.39 -13.80 -10.03
CA GLN A 270 2.97 -12.44 -9.63
C GLN A 270 3.70 -11.99 -8.37
N PHE A 271 3.90 -12.90 -7.42
CA PHE A 271 4.66 -12.63 -6.20
C PHE A 271 6.12 -12.27 -6.51
N VAL A 272 6.78 -13.03 -7.39
CA VAL A 272 8.13 -12.74 -7.90
C VAL A 272 8.18 -11.41 -8.65
N LYS A 273 7.16 -11.06 -9.44
CA LYS A 273 7.14 -9.78 -10.16
C LYS A 273 7.23 -8.59 -9.20
N ILE A 274 6.57 -8.67 -8.04
CA ILE A 274 6.49 -7.56 -7.09
C ILE A 274 7.73 -7.50 -6.19
N TYR A 275 8.18 -8.64 -5.68
CA TYR A 275 9.24 -8.69 -4.67
C TYR A 275 10.62 -9.06 -5.23
N GLY A 276 10.69 -9.51 -6.48
CA GLY A 276 11.89 -10.13 -7.05
C GLY A 276 12.06 -11.59 -6.62
N GLN A 277 12.86 -12.34 -7.38
CA GLN A 277 13.00 -13.80 -7.19
C GLN A 277 13.55 -14.15 -5.79
N HIS A 278 14.62 -13.49 -5.36
CA HIS A 278 15.28 -13.78 -4.09
C HIS A 278 14.37 -13.56 -2.88
N ALA A 279 13.77 -12.37 -2.76
CA ALA A 279 12.87 -12.08 -1.66
C ALA A 279 11.60 -12.94 -1.70
N ALA A 280 11.07 -13.25 -2.89
CA ALA A 280 9.92 -14.14 -3.04
C ALA A 280 10.19 -15.56 -2.55
N ASP A 281 11.35 -16.14 -2.85
CA ASP A 281 11.75 -17.45 -2.32
C ASP A 281 11.97 -17.39 -0.80
N GLU A 282 12.69 -16.38 -0.30
CA GLU A 282 12.93 -16.19 1.14
C GLU A 282 11.61 -16.10 1.94
N MET A 283 10.66 -15.29 1.49
CA MET A 283 9.36 -15.15 2.15
C MET A 283 8.56 -16.46 2.11
N VAL A 284 8.58 -17.20 1.01
CA VAL A 284 7.92 -18.51 0.94
C VAL A 284 8.55 -19.48 1.93
N ASP A 285 9.88 -19.49 2.06
CA ASP A 285 10.60 -20.37 2.98
C ASP A 285 10.29 -20.10 4.46
N LEU A 286 10.01 -18.85 4.83
CA LEU A 286 9.57 -18.48 6.19
C LEU A 286 8.14 -18.99 6.51
N LEU A 287 7.30 -19.20 5.49
CA LEU A 287 5.92 -19.68 5.63
C LEU A 287 5.88 -21.21 5.78
N ASN A 288 5.96 -21.68 7.03
CA ASN A 288 6.07 -23.10 7.33
C ASN A 288 4.80 -23.94 7.09
N THR A 289 3.61 -23.34 7.20
CA THR A 289 2.34 -24.03 6.96
C THR A 289 1.77 -23.60 5.62
N ARG A 290 1.57 -24.56 4.72
CA ARG A 290 1.24 -24.28 3.32
C ARG A 290 0.05 -25.09 2.85
N PHE A 291 -0.85 -24.41 2.15
CA PHE A 291 -2.03 -24.98 1.54
C PHE A 291 -1.93 -24.88 0.02
N TYR A 292 -1.80 -26.02 -0.66
CA TYR A 292 -1.72 -26.10 -2.11
C TYR A 292 -3.09 -26.43 -2.68
N THR A 293 -3.75 -25.42 -3.24
CA THR A 293 -5.01 -25.61 -3.97
C THR A 293 -4.75 -25.88 -5.45
N ARG A 294 -5.81 -26.20 -6.21
CA ARG A 294 -5.68 -26.45 -7.65
C ARG A 294 -4.92 -25.32 -8.37
N ASN A 295 -3.90 -25.69 -9.13
CA ASN A 295 -3.18 -24.79 -10.01
C ASN A 295 -3.24 -25.29 -11.46
N PRO A 296 -3.76 -24.50 -12.43
CA PRO A 296 -3.85 -24.94 -13.81
C PRO A 296 -2.50 -24.95 -14.55
N SER A 297 -1.49 -24.25 -14.05
CA SER A 297 -0.17 -24.18 -14.70
C SER A 297 0.72 -25.34 -14.25
N HIS A 298 1.19 -26.15 -15.21
CA HIS A 298 2.11 -27.25 -14.92
C HIS A 298 3.40 -26.78 -14.23
N ALA A 299 3.95 -25.62 -14.62
CA ALA A 299 5.17 -25.08 -14.00
C ALA A 299 4.96 -24.78 -12.50
N MET A 300 3.81 -24.20 -12.14
CA MET A 300 3.47 -23.90 -10.75
C MET A 300 3.07 -25.15 -9.96
N ALA A 301 2.36 -26.08 -10.60
CA ALA A 301 2.04 -27.38 -10.02
C ALA A 301 3.32 -28.19 -9.75
N LYS A 302 4.32 -28.11 -10.63
CA LYS A 302 5.64 -28.72 -10.41
C LYS A 302 6.34 -28.09 -9.20
N LYS A 303 6.41 -26.75 -9.10
CA LYS A 303 6.98 -26.09 -7.91
C LYS A 303 6.26 -26.51 -6.62
N SER A 304 4.94 -26.67 -6.67
CA SER A 304 4.14 -27.14 -5.53
C SER A 304 4.43 -28.61 -5.18
N SER A 305 4.56 -29.47 -6.19
CA SER A 305 4.95 -30.88 -6.06
C SER A 305 6.35 -31.03 -5.45
N ASP A 306 7.31 -30.26 -5.97
CA ASP A 306 8.69 -30.26 -5.49
C ASP A 306 8.76 -29.82 -4.02
N ASP A 307 7.95 -28.83 -3.62
CA ASP A 307 7.87 -28.41 -2.23
C ASP A 307 7.17 -29.40 -1.29
N LEU A 308 6.15 -30.11 -1.79
CA LEU A 308 5.56 -31.24 -1.07
C LEU A 308 6.57 -32.39 -0.91
N GLY A 309 7.64 -32.42 -1.70
CA GLY A 309 8.75 -33.36 -1.54
C GLY A 309 8.53 -34.70 -2.21
N GLU A 310 9.39 -35.66 -1.88
CA GLU A 310 9.45 -36.99 -2.47
C GLU A 310 9.15 -38.09 -1.45
N GLN A 311 8.76 -39.26 -1.95
CA GLN A 311 8.55 -40.47 -1.17
C GLN A 311 9.28 -41.64 -1.84
N GLU A 312 9.88 -42.50 -1.01
CA GLU A 312 10.42 -43.77 -1.46
C GLU A 312 9.35 -44.85 -1.31
N LEU A 313 9.10 -45.60 -2.38
CA LEU A 313 8.15 -46.70 -2.40
C LEU A 313 8.85 -48.00 -2.71
N GLU A 314 8.61 -49.00 -1.89
CA GLU A 314 9.00 -50.38 -2.18
C GLU A 314 7.88 -51.06 -2.96
N ILE A 315 8.11 -51.33 -4.24
CA ILE A 315 7.15 -51.97 -5.12
C ILE A 315 7.54 -53.43 -5.29
N SER A 316 6.65 -54.33 -4.87
CA SER A 316 6.75 -55.76 -5.14
C SER A 316 6.15 -56.04 -6.52
N LYS A 317 6.95 -56.57 -7.44
CA LYS A 317 6.53 -56.98 -8.79
C LYS A 317 6.48 -58.49 -8.86
N GLU A 318 5.31 -59.03 -9.18
CA GLU A 318 5.11 -60.43 -9.50
C GLU A 318 5.23 -60.66 -11.01
N GLN A 319 6.12 -61.55 -11.41
CA GLN A 319 6.22 -62.02 -12.79
C GLN A 319 5.71 -63.45 -12.89
N TYR A 320 4.70 -63.65 -13.72
CA TYR A 320 4.16 -64.97 -14.06
C TYR A 320 4.83 -65.49 -15.32
N SER A 321 5.49 -66.64 -15.21
CA SER A 321 6.04 -67.37 -16.35
C SER A 321 5.16 -68.56 -16.66
N TYR A 322 4.44 -68.50 -17.79
CA TYR A 322 3.56 -69.57 -18.26
C TYR A 322 4.33 -70.54 -19.17
N GLY A 323 4.42 -71.80 -18.76
CA GLY A 323 4.98 -72.89 -19.57
C GLY A 323 3.91 -73.64 -20.35
N ALA A 324 4.28 -74.34 -21.43
CA ALA A 324 3.33 -75.17 -22.20
C ALA A 324 2.73 -76.37 -21.41
N ASN A 325 3.24 -76.66 -20.21
CA ASN A 325 2.72 -77.65 -19.27
C ASN A 325 2.42 -76.97 -17.93
N SER A 326 1.22 -77.17 -17.39
CA SER A 326 0.72 -76.58 -16.12
C SER A 326 1.52 -76.95 -14.87
N VAL A 327 2.45 -77.91 -14.97
CA VAL A 327 3.36 -78.34 -13.88
C VAL A 327 4.58 -77.41 -13.75
N ARG A 328 4.74 -76.41 -14.63
CA ARG A 328 5.96 -75.61 -14.76
C ARG A 328 5.75 -74.10 -14.68
N ASP A 329 4.62 -73.65 -14.14
CA ASP A 329 4.36 -72.23 -13.93
C ASP A 329 5.16 -71.75 -12.70
N GLY A 330 6.03 -70.76 -12.92
CA GLY A 330 6.85 -70.14 -11.89
C GLY A 330 6.38 -68.72 -11.60
N ILE A 331 6.18 -68.41 -10.31
CA ILE A 331 5.94 -67.05 -9.83
C ILE A 331 7.28 -66.52 -9.29
N SER A 332 7.77 -65.42 -9.87
CA SER A 332 8.96 -64.70 -9.39
C SER A 332 8.52 -63.38 -8.76
N LEU A 333 8.86 -63.17 -7.49
CA LEU A 333 8.65 -61.91 -6.77
C LEU A 333 9.95 -61.11 -6.77
N GLY A 334 9.94 -59.93 -7.37
CA GLY A 334 11.04 -58.97 -7.31
C GLY A 334 10.63 -57.73 -6.50
N HIS A 335 11.50 -57.28 -5.60
CA HIS A 335 11.34 -56.02 -4.87
C HIS A 335 12.14 -54.93 -5.58
N GLN A 336 11.51 -53.76 -5.79
CA GLN A 336 12.17 -52.59 -6.35
C GLN A 336 11.79 -51.35 -5.55
N THR A 337 12.79 -50.66 -5.00
CA THR A 337 12.59 -49.34 -4.41
C THR A 337 12.62 -48.27 -5.49
N ILE A 338 11.61 -47.40 -5.51
CA ILE A 338 11.49 -46.29 -6.46
C ILE A 338 11.20 -45.00 -5.68
N THR A 339 12.01 -43.97 -5.92
CA THR A 339 11.75 -42.61 -5.43
C THR A 339 10.83 -41.90 -6.42
N ARG A 340 9.77 -41.26 -5.93
CA ARG A 340 8.85 -40.44 -6.74
C ARG A 340 8.36 -39.23 -5.94
N PRO A 341 7.80 -38.20 -6.60
CA PRO A 341 7.12 -37.12 -5.88
C PRO A 341 6.05 -37.66 -4.92
N ALA A 342 5.93 -37.05 -3.74
CA ALA A 342 4.91 -37.38 -2.76
C ALA A 342 3.50 -37.16 -3.36
N VAL A 343 3.36 -36.08 -4.12
CA VAL A 343 2.17 -35.71 -4.88
C VAL A 343 2.61 -35.31 -6.28
N LEU A 344 2.02 -35.89 -7.32
CA LEU A 344 2.36 -35.57 -8.71
C LEU A 344 1.82 -34.18 -9.10
N PRO A 345 2.50 -33.45 -10.01
CA PRO A 345 1.99 -32.19 -10.54
C PRO A 345 0.59 -32.34 -11.16
N SER A 346 0.32 -33.45 -11.83
CA SER A 346 -1.00 -33.77 -12.40
C SER A 346 -2.09 -33.91 -11.33
N GLU A 347 -1.78 -34.46 -10.15
CA GLU A 347 -2.73 -34.58 -9.04
C GLU A 347 -3.10 -33.20 -8.47
N ILE A 348 -2.16 -32.26 -8.44
CA ILE A 348 -2.41 -30.87 -8.03
C ILE A 348 -3.28 -30.15 -9.07
N MET A 349 -3.00 -30.33 -10.37
CA MET A 349 -3.78 -29.75 -11.45
C MET A 349 -5.22 -30.27 -11.51
N GLN A 350 -5.45 -31.52 -11.09
CA GLN A 350 -6.74 -32.20 -11.10
C GLN A 350 -7.53 -32.07 -9.78
N LEU A 351 -7.03 -31.32 -8.79
CA LEU A 351 -7.76 -31.08 -7.54
C LEU A 351 -9.14 -30.46 -7.81
N ASP A 352 -10.21 -31.05 -7.26
CA ASP A 352 -11.51 -30.40 -7.31
C ASP A 352 -11.51 -29.11 -6.47
N ASP A 353 -12.49 -28.24 -6.73
CA ASP A 353 -12.72 -27.09 -5.87
C ASP A 353 -12.97 -27.56 -4.42
N LEU A 354 -12.53 -26.74 -3.46
CA LEU A 354 -12.54 -27.06 -2.03
C LEU A 354 -11.64 -28.24 -1.65
N GLN A 355 -10.69 -28.64 -2.49
CA GLN A 355 -9.62 -29.56 -2.10
C GLN A 355 -8.26 -28.86 -2.07
N CYS A 356 -7.40 -29.30 -1.17
CA CYS A 356 -6.01 -28.87 -1.14
C CYS A 356 -5.09 -29.96 -0.58
N TRP A 357 -3.80 -29.83 -0.84
CA TRP A 357 -2.76 -30.51 -0.08
C TRP A 357 -2.25 -29.61 1.03
N LEU A 358 -2.18 -30.14 2.25
CA LEU A 358 -1.66 -29.44 3.43
C LEU A 358 -0.27 -29.99 3.78
N ARG A 359 0.67 -29.07 3.96
CA ARG A 359 1.95 -29.28 4.63
C ARG A 359 2.00 -28.40 5.87
N VAL A 360 2.27 -28.99 7.03
CA VAL A 360 2.44 -28.27 8.30
C VAL A 360 3.88 -28.37 8.77
N PHE A 361 4.28 -27.46 9.67
CA PHE A 361 5.59 -27.51 10.31
C PHE A 361 5.80 -28.81 11.10
N GLY A 362 7.01 -29.36 11.04
CA GLY A 362 7.42 -30.54 11.80
C GLY A 362 7.24 -31.86 11.03
N ASN A 363 7.28 -32.97 11.76
CA ASN A 363 7.26 -34.32 11.17
C ASN A 363 5.82 -34.86 11.04
N TYR A 364 4.97 -34.14 10.31
CA TYR A 364 3.59 -34.57 10.05
C TYR A 364 3.41 -34.98 8.57
N PRO A 365 2.55 -35.96 8.29
CA PRO A 365 2.31 -36.40 6.92
C PRO A 365 1.60 -35.34 6.09
N ILE A 366 1.99 -35.25 4.83
CA ILE A 366 1.29 -34.46 3.82
C ILE A 366 -0.12 -35.00 3.66
N THR A 367 -1.11 -34.13 3.77
CA THR A 367 -2.51 -34.57 3.86
C THR A 367 -3.37 -33.88 2.81
N LYS A 368 -4.14 -34.68 2.05
CA LYS A 368 -5.19 -34.16 1.17
C LYS A 368 -6.41 -33.78 2.00
N LEU A 369 -6.78 -32.51 1.99
CA LEU A 369 -7.95 -32.00 2.68
C LEU A 369 -9.10 -31.74 1.70
N LYS A 370 -10.32 -31.92 2.20
CA LYS A 370 -11.55 -31.51 1.54
C LYS A 370 -12.32 -30.56 2.45
N PHE A 371 -12.42 -29.30 2.06
CA PHE A 371 -13.18 -28.30 2.79
C PHE A 371 -14.68 -28.51 2.56
N LYS A 372 -15.44 -28.50 3.65
CA LYS A 372 -16.88 -28.34 3.61
C LYS A 372 -17.20 -26.87 3.31
N PHE A 373 -17.94 -26.62 2.23
CA PHE A 373 -18.51 -25.30 1.96
C PHE A 373 -19.42 -24.90 3.11
N ASP A 374 -19.30 -23.65 3.53
CA ASP A 374 -20.08 -23.07 4.61
C ASP A 374 -20.70 -21.78 4.11
N ASP A 375 -22.02 -21.85 3.89
CA ASP A 375 -22.81 -20.70 3.48
C ASP A 375 -23.09 -19.82 4.70
N MET A 376 -22.13 -18.95 5.00
CA MET A 376 -22.28 -17.97 6.07
C MET A 376 -23.31 -16.92 5.64
N PRO A 377 -24.36 -16.66 6.46
CA PRO A 377 -25.29 -15.57 6.18
C PRO A 377 -24.58 -14.23 6.29
N ALA A 378 -25.05 -13.24 5.51
CA ALA A 378 -24.62 -11.86 5.67
C ALA A 378 -25.20 -11.28 6.97
N ILE A 379 -24.34 -10.83 7.88
CA ILE A 379 -24.74 -10.17 9.14
C ILE A 379 -24.56 -8.65 9.08
N ALA A 380 -23.78 -8.16 8.11
CA ALA A 380 -23.54 -6.75 7.84
C ALA A 380 -23.51 -6.50 6.33
N ARG A 381 -23.68 -5.24 5.91
CA ARG A 381 -23.43 -4.85 4.52
C ARG A 381 -21.93 -4.98 4.24
N SER A 382 -21.58 -5.50 3.06
CA SER A 382 -20.17 -5.57 2.64
C SER A 382 -19.53 -4.19 2.59
N PHE A 383 -20.26 -3.21 2.07
CA PHE A 383 -19.78 -1.85 1.87
C PHE A 383 -20.93 -0.87 2.07
N GLU A 384 -20.67 0.22 2.76
CA GLU A 384 -21.62 1.31 2.97
C GLU A 384 -21.00 2.58 2.42
N LYS A 385 -21.53 3.11 1.32
CA LYS A 385 -20.86 4.23 0.63
C LYS A 385 -20.89 5.48 1.51
N ARG A 386 -19.71 6.03 1.81
CA ARG A 386 -19.56 7.30 2.50
C ARG A 386 -20.02 8.45 1.61
N HIS A 387 -20.86 9.31 2.15
CA HIS A 387 -21.31 10.52 1.47
C HIS A 387 -20.69 11.75 2.13
N TYR A 388 -19.80 12.43 1.41
CA TYR A 388 -19.17 13.66 1.87
C TYR A 388 -19.06 14.67 0.74
N GLN A 389 -19.03 15.95 1.12
CA GLN A 389 -18.81 17.05 0.20
C GLN A 389 -17.37 17.53 0.35
N SER A 390 -16.62 17.42 -0.75
CA SER A 390 -15.27 17.97 -0.78
C SER A 390 -15.29 19.50 -0.66
N SER A 391 -14.33 20.03 0.09
CA SER A 391 -14.03 21.45 0.16
C SER A 391 -13.65 21.97 -1.22
N ASP A 392 -13.78 23.29 -1.42
CA ASP A 392 -13.37 23.90 -2.68
C ASP A 392 -11.85 23.81 -2.89
N GLN A 393 -11.08 23.86 -1.80
CA GLN A 393 -9.64 23.64 -1.79
C GLN A 393 -9.28 22.21 -2.24
N MET A 394 -9.95 21.17 -1.74
CA MET A 394 -9.70 19.79 -2.14
C MET A 394 -10.06 19.54 -3.62
N LYS A 395 -11.15 20.15 -4.12
CA LYS A 395 -11.50 20.09 -5.55
C LYS A 395 -10.43 20.72 -6.43
N GLU A 396 -9.84 21.82 -5.99
CA GLU A 396 -8.73 22.47 -6.68
C GLU A 396 -7.47 21.59 -6.65
N LEU A 397 -7.14 20.99 -5.49
CA LEU A 397 -6.05 20.03 -5.35
C LEU A 397 -6.23 18.81 -6.25
N ASP A 398 -7.46 18.32 -6.41
CA ASP A 398 -7.74 17.22 -7.33
C ASP A 398 -7.52 17.60 -8.80
N SER A 399 -7.87 18.83 -9.15
CA SER A 399 -7.58 19.38 -10.47
C SER A 399 -6.08 19.50 -10.70
N LEU A 400 -5.33 19.95 -9.68
CA LEU A 400 -3.87 20.06 -9.69
C LEU A 400 -3.17 18.70 -9.75
N LEU A 401 -3.62 17.71 -8.99
CA LEU A 401 -3.10 16.34 -9.05
C LEU A 401 -3.19 15.79 -10.48
N THR A 402 -4.36 15.98 -11.10
CA THR A 402 -4.56 15.63 -12.51
C THR A 402 -3.60 16.41 -13.42
N HIS A 403 -3.36 17.69 -13.12
CA HIS A 403 -2.41 18.51 -13.86
C HIS A 403 -0.94 18.06 -13.69
N TYR A 404 -0.48 17.75 -12.48
CA TYR A 404 0.90 17.30 -12.23
C TYR A 404 1.20 15.98 -12.95
N GLN A 405 0.25 15.06 -12.96
CA GLN A 405 0.38 13.80 -13.71
C GLN A 405 0.52 14.04 -15.22
N LEU A 406 -0.14 15.05 -15.78
CA LEU A 406 -0.19 15.31 -17.22
C LEU A 406 0.86 16.34 -17.70
N GLY A 407 1.19 17.33 -16.88
CA GLY A 407 2.07 18.46 -17.19
C GLY A 407 3.55 18.17 -16.96
N ALA A 408 3.89 17.25 -16.05
CA ALA A 408 5.27 16.81 -15.88
C ALA A 408 5.82 16.15 -17.15
N LEU A 409 4.97 15.40 -17.87
CA LEU A 409 5.36 14.72 -19.10
C LEU A 409 5.80 15.68 -20.22
N THR A 410 5.31 16.92 -20.23
CA THR A 410 5.62 17.91 -21.28
C THR A 410 6.82 18.80 -20.94
N ALA A 411 7.13 19.00 -19.66
CA ALA A 411 8.21 19.89 -19.21
C ALA A 411 9.58 19.19 -19.01
N LEU A 412 9.60 17.85 -19.07
CA LEU A 412 10.76 17.05 -18.72
C LEU A 412 11.63 16.68 -19.93
N PRO A 413 12.96 16.57 -19.76
CA PRO A 413 13.84 15.92 -20.73
C PRO A 413 13.40 14.48 -21.01
N GLU A 414 13.67 13.97 -22.20
CA GLU A 414 13.21 12.65 -22.68
C GLU A 414 13.48 11.51 -21.69
N LYS A 415 14.67 11.50 -21.08
CA LYS A 415 15.09 10.48 -20.12
C LYS A 415 14.23 10.48 -18.84
N ASP A 416 13.99 11.65 -18.28
CA ASP A 416 13.22 11.81 -17.03
C ASP A 416 11.73 11.62 -17.29
N ARG A 417 11.26 12.03 -18.48
CA ARG A 417 9.91 11.75 -18.98
C ARG A 417 9.67 10.25 -19.07
N GLN A 418 10.61 9.49 -19.64
CA GLN A 418 10.48 8.05 -19.76
C GLN A 418 10.45 7.36 -18.38
N ALA A 419 11.31 7.79 -17.45
CA ALA A 419 11.30 7.26 -16.08
C ALA A 419 9.97 7.53 -15.36
N LEU A 420 9.39 8.73 -15.55
CA LEU A 420 8.10 9.09 -14.96
C LEU A 420 6.94 8.31 -15.59
N LEU A 421 6.96 8.10 -16.91
CA LEU A 421 6.01 7.24 -17.61
C LEU A 421 6.07 5.80 -17.10
N ASP A 422 7.27 5.27 -16.85
CA ASP A 422 7.45 3.92 -16.35
C ASP A 422 6.90 3.78 -14.92
N ILE A 423 7.13 4.77 -14.04
CA ILE A 423 6.54 4.82 -12.69
C ILE A 423 5.00 4.86 -12.78
N HIS A 424 4.46 5.71 -13.65
CA HIS A 424 3.01 5.81 -13.87
C HIS A 424 2.41 4.50 -14.39
N LYS A 425 3.04 3.85 -15.37
CA LYS A 425 2.59 2.55 -15.89
C LYS A 425 2.56 1.49 -14.80
N ASN A 426 3.62 1.42 -13.99
CA ASN A 426 3.73 0.51 -12.85
C ASN A 426 2.65 0.75 -11.79
N GLN A 427 2.15 1.99 -11.66
CA GLN A 427 1.04 2.29 -10.74
C GLN A 427 -0.27 1.61 -11.14
N PHE A 428 -0.50 1.38 -12.43
CA PHE A 428 -1.74 0.77 -12.94
C PHE A 428 -1.53 -0.68 -13.42
N GLU A 429 -0.31 -1.21 -13.31
CA GLU A 429 -0.01 -2.59 -13.72
C GLU A 429 -0.90 -3.63 -13.01
N GLY A 430 -1.57 -4.44 -13.83
CA GLY A 430 -2.53 -5.47 -13.40
C GLY A 430 -4.01 -5.07 -13.56
N ASP A 431 -4.29 -3.86 -14.03
CA ASP A 431 -5.62 -3.33 -14.34
C ASP A 431 -5.58 -2.72 -15.75
N GLU A 432 -5.64 -3.58 -16.78
CA GLU A 432 -5.44 -3.22 -18.18
C GLU A 432 -6.42 -2.14 -18.67
N ASP A 433 -7.65 -2.14 -18.15
CA ASP A 433 -8.68 -1.16 -18.48
C ASP A 433 -8.30 0.22 -17.93
N SER A 434 -7.93 0.32 -16.65
CA SER A 434 -7.47 1.58 -16.05
C SER A 434 -6.15 2.07 -16.68
N GLN A 435 -5.25 1.15 -17.05
CA GLN A 435 -4.04 1.48 -17.80
C GLN A 435 -4.34 2.11 -19.15
N GLN A 436 -5.22 1.48 -19.95
CA GLN A 436 -5.58 1.98 -21.27
C GLN A 436 -6.33 3.31 -21.20
N GLU A 437 -7.22 3.48 -20.23
CA GLU A 437 -7.93 4.75 -20.01
C GLU A 437 -6.95 5.88 -19.66
N GLU A 438 -6.02 5.63 -18.74
CA GLU A 438 -5.04 6.63 -18.33
C GLU A 438 -4.00 6.90 -19.42
N GLU A 439 -3.53 5.88 -20.15
CA GLU A 439 -2.66 6.04 -21.34
C GLU A 439 -3.34 6.82 -22.46
N THR A 440 -4.60 6.53 -22.76
CA THR A 440 -5.38 7.26 -23.77
C THR A 440 -5.56 8.72 -23.36
N ARG A 441 -5.85 8.95 -22.07
CA ARG A 441 -5.98 10.30 -21.50
C ARG A 441 -4.66 11.06 -21.55
N MET A 442 -3.54 10.41 -21.24
CA MET A 442 -2.19 10.97 -21.32
C MET A 442 -1.82 11.31 -22.77
N GLN A 443 -1.98 10.38 -23.72
CA GLN A 443 -1.67 10.59 -25.14
C GLN A 443 -2.52 11.70 -25.77
N LYS A 444 -3.82 11.74 -25.47
CA LYS A 444 -4.71 12.80 -25.94
C LYS A 444 -4.26 14.17 -25.43
N THR A 445 -3.87 14.25 -24.15
CA THR A 445 -3.41 15.51 -23.54
C THR A 445 -2.05 15.97 -24.09
N ILE A 446 -1.11 15.04 -24.35
CA ILE A 446 0.17 15.34 -25.00
C ILE A 446 -0.07 15.91 -26.40
N SER A 447 -0.96 15.28 -27.18
CA SER A 447 -1.34 15.75 -28.51
C SER A 447 -2.07 17.11 -28.49
N ASP A 448 -2.90 17.37 -27.48
CA ASP A 448 -3.64 18.63 -27.33
C ASP A 448 -2.72 19.79 -26.88
N LYS A 449 -1.58 19.50 -26.24
CA LYS A 449 -0.59 20.51 -25.80
C LYS A 449 0.52 20.81 -26.81
N GLU A 450 0.96 19.84 -27.62
CA GLU A 450 1.85 20.12 -28.76
C GLU A 450 1.25 21.17 -29.74
N GLN A 451 -0.07 21.33 -29.74
CA GLN A 451 -0.78 22.37 -30.48
C GLN A 451 -0.93 23.72 -29.73
N ASN A 452 -0.82 23.74 -28.40
CA ASN A 452 -1.11 24.90 -27.55
C ASN A 452 0.11 25.52 -26.84
N ASP A 453 1.26 24.83 -26.78
CA ASP A 453 2.48 25.28 -26.08
C ASP A 453 3.06 26.60 -26.62
N ASP A 454 2.84 26.94 -27.89
CA ASP A 454 3.26 28.24 -28.44
C ASP A 454 2.42 29.42 -27.89
N GLN A 455 1.21 29.20 -27.38
CA GLN A 455 0.31 30.27 -26.94
C GLN A 455 0.19 30.43 -25.42
N ASP A 456 0.36 29.36 -24.64
CA ASP A 456 0.13 29.39 -23.19
C ASP A 456 1.37 29.81 -22.38
N ILE A 457 2.59 29.50 -22.84
CA ILE A 457 3.84 29.96 -22.21
C ILE A 457 3.94 31.50 -22.28
N GLU A 458 3.47 32.10 -23.38
CA GLU A 458 3.51 33.54 -23.59
C GLU A 458 2.45 34.27 -22.73
N LYS A 459 1.27 33.65 -22.54
CA LYS A 459 0.22 34.18 -21.65
C LYS A 459 0.58 34.06 -20.17
N GLN A 460 1.26 32.98 -19.77
CA GLN A 460 1.68 32.76 -18.39
C GLN A 460 2.82 33.71 -18.00
N LYS A 461 3.81 33.91 -18.88
CA LYS A 461 4.81 34.99 -18.74
C LYS A 461 4.18 36.37 -18.63
N GLN A 462 3.17 36.67 -19.45
CA GLN A 462 2.48 37.96 -19.41
C GLN A 462 1.68 38.15 -18.11
N ARG A 463 1.03 37.09 -17.58
CA ARG A 463 0.33 37.16 -16.29
C ARG A 463 1.30 37.37 -15.12
N GLU A 464 2.40 36.64 -15.10
CA GLU A 464 3.44 36.78 -14.07
C GLU A 464 4.13 38.15 -14.13
N ASP A 465 4.40 38.69 -15.33
CA ASP A 465 4.92 40.05 -15.51
C ASP A 465 3.90 41.13 -15.07
N ILE A 466 2.60 40.90 -15.29
CA ILE A 466 1.53 41.82 -14.86
C ILE A 466 1.37 41.79 -13.34
N GLU A 467 1.39 40.62 -12.72
CA GLU A 467 1.34 40.47 -11.25
C GLU A 467 2.59 41.04 -10.58
N MET A 468 3.77 40.81 -11.16
CA MET A 468 5.04 41.37 -10.67
C MET A 468 5.07 42.90 -10.79
N ARG A 469 4.56 43.46 -11.90
CA ARG A 469 4.41 44.93 -12.05
C ARG A 469 3.35 45.52 -11.14
N ALA A 470 2.28 44.80 -10.85
CA ALA A 470 1.25 45.24 -9.91
C ALA A 470 1.78 45.26 -8.46
N GLN A 471 2.61 44.29 -8.07
CA GLN A 471 3.27 44.25 -6.76
C GLN A 471 4.38 45.30 -6.60
N LEU A 472 5.05 45.69 -7.69
CA LEU A 472 6.04 46.77 -7.70
C LEU A 472 5.42 48.17 -7.78
N ALA A 473 4.11 48.29 -8.06
CA ALA A 473 3.42 49.55 -8.28
C ALA A 473 2.53 50.00 -7.10
N THR A 474 2.60 49.37 -5.92
CA THR A 474 1.98 49.88 -4.69
C THR A 474 2.88 50.93 -4.03
N PRO A 475 2.50 52.22 -3.99
CA PRO A 475 3.19 53.23 -3.22
C PRO A 475 2.42 53.44 -1.92
N ASP A 476 2.79 52.75 -0.85
CA ASP A 476 2.44 53.18 0.51
C ASP A 476 3.21 52.32 1.51
N HIS A 477 4.28 52.91 2.07
CA HIS A 477 4.79 52.71 3.44
C HIS A 477 6.18 53.35 3.62
N THR A 478 6.81 53.88 2.57
CA THR A 478 8.08 54.62 2.67
C THR A 478 7.92 56.12 2.89
N GLU A 479 6.84 56.78 2.42
CA GLU A 479 6.67 58.24 2.63
C GLU A 479 6.16 58.62 4.03
N GLN A 480 5.31 57.81 4.67
CA GLN A 480 4.88 58.06 6.06
C GLN A 480 6.00 57.84 7.09
N ALA A 481 6.90 56.87 6.84
CA ALA A 481 8.04 56.63 7.73
C ALA A 481 9.12 57.72 7.63
N LEU A 482 9.23 58.41 6.49
CA LEU A 482 10.14 59.54 6.30
C LEU A 482 9.58 60.84 6.90
N HIS A 483 8.26 61.03 6.92
CA HIS A 483 7.63 62.23 7.47
C HIS A 483 7.57 62.24 9.02
N ASP A 484 7.59 61.06 9.66
CA ASP A 484 7.55 60.94 11.13
C ASP A 484 8.95 61.01 11.79
N ILE A 485 10.03 60.89 11.02
CA ILE A 485 11.41 61.06 11.51
C ILE A 485 11.82 62.54 11.53
N ASP A 486 11.31 63.36 10.62
CA ASP A 486 11.64 64.80 10.52
C ASP A 486 10.94 65.68 11.58
N ASN A 487 9.96 65.15 12.32
CA ASN A 487 9.21 65.90 13.34
C ASN A 487 9.65 65.65 14.81
N THR A 488 10.77 64.97 15.03
CA THR A 488 11.34 64.74 16.38
C THR A 488 12.81 65.17 16.51
N VAL A 489 13.13 66.39 16.05
CA VAL A 489 14.35 67.08 16.46
C VAL A 489 13.99 68.22 17.42
N ILE A 490 14.45 68.07 18.66
CA ILE A 490 14.33 69.03 19.75
C ILE A 490 15.16 70.28 19.42
N ASP A 491 14.54 71.45 19.54
CA ASP A 491 15.14 72.75 19.30
C ASP A 491 16.21 73.05 20.37
N ALA A 492 17.46 73.26 19.96
CA ALA A 492 18.58 73.58 20.83
C ALA A 492 18.68 75.10 21.08
N ALA A 493 17.58 75.71 21.54
CA ALA A 493 17.51 77.14 21.82
C ALA A 493 16.77 77.54 23.12
N ASP A 494 16.40 76.60 24.00
CA ASP A 494 15.89 76.91 25.34
C ASP A 494 16.62 76.09 26.42
N ILE A 495 17.86 76.47 26.72
CA ILE A 495 18.51 76.23 28.01
C ILE A 495 19.22 77.53 28.42
N GLU A 496 18.48 78.42 29.07
CA GLU A 496 19.05 79.41 30.00
C GLU A 496 18.77 78.94 31.44
N LEU A 497 19.87 78.91 32.22
CA LEU A 497 20.05 78.65 33.67
C LEU A 497 20.04 77.20 34.16
#